data_AF-A0ABD5Z7Z7-F1
#
_entry.id   AF-A0ABD5Z7Z7-F1
#
_cell.length_a   1.000
_cell.length_b   1.000
_cell.length_c   1.000
_cell.angle_alpha   90.00
_cell.angle_beta   90.00
_cell.angle_gamma   90.00
#
_symmetry.space_group_name_H-M   'P 1'
#
loop_
_entity.id
_entity.type
_entity.pdbx_description
1 polymer ?
#
loop_
_entity_poly.entity_id
_entity_poly.type
_entity_poly.pdbx_seq_one_letter_code
_entity_poly.pdbx_strand_id
1 'polypeptide(L)'
;MAGEFYDALGTVTGYALELGDDVRTFQYDVEGTEVAGLRVDRNDNRVRLTGFRGDRSFLVEYVFRVSDHLDGGVEALDEETLDRAHEAAAEAVHDTDASIRRLTAGDGEGQRWDGYAVQDRLYPFDAGFGLREYNETVKGVVRAGVPVARAAAEELDAVSEDVVPGTAESEEEPRRIDRMYE
;
A
#
# COMPACT_ATOMS: atom_id res chain seq x y z
N MET A 1 -27.96 -1.40 2.40
CA MET A 1 -26.65 -2.08 2.40
C MET A 1 -25.45 -1.13 2.64
N ALA A 2 -25.66 0.13 3.08
CA ALA A 2 -24.53 0.97 3.54
C ALA A 2 -23.99 0.52 4.91
N GLY A 3 -24.87 0.00 5.78
CA GLY A 3 -24.47 -0.55 7.09
C GLY A 3 -23.44 -1.67 6.97
N GLU A 4 -23.74 -2.71 6.17
CA GLU A 4 -22.83 -3.84 5.96
C GLU A 4 -21.43 -3.43 5.46
N PHE A 5 -21.35 -2.42 4.59
CA PHE A 5 -20.06 -1.92 4.11
C PHE A 5 -19.23 -1.29 5.24
N TYR A 6 -19.85 -0.46 6.09
CA TYR A 6 -19.14 0.14 7.22
C TYR A 6 -18.88 -0.85 8.35
N ASP A 7 -19.71 -1.86 8.50
CA ASP A 7 -19.46 -2.98 9.42
C ASP A 7 -18.21 -3.76 8.97
N ALA A 8 -18.09 -4.04 7.66
CA ALA A 8 -16.90 -4.66 7.08
C ALA A 8 -15.67 -3.76 7.22
N LEU A 9 -15.78 -2.46 6.91
CA LEU A 9 -14.69 -1.50 7.10
C LEU A 9 -14.26 -1.43 8.57
N GLY A 10 -15.21 -1.43 9.50
CA GLY A 10 -14.95 -1.46 10.94
C GLY A 10 -14.25 -2.75 11.38
N THR A 11 -14.64 -3.89 10.81
CA THR A 11 -13.99 -5.19 11.05
C THR A 11 -12.52 -5.17 10.60
N VAL A 12 -12.26 -4.72 9.37
CA VAL A 12 -10.90 -4.60 8.84
C VAL A 12 -10.06 -3.60 9.65
N THR A 13 -10.67 -2.48 10.07
CA THR A 13 -10.03 -1.50 10.96
C THR A 13 -9.65 -2.13 12.30
N GLY A 14 -10.55 -2.95 12.88
CA GLY A 14 -10.28 -3.68 14.12
C GLY A 14 -9.08 -4.62 14.00
N TYR A 15 -8.97 -5.35 12.90
CA TYR A 15 -7.83 -6.23 12.64
C TYR A 15 -6.51 -5.48 12.46
N ALA A 16 -6.51 -4.34 11.77
CA ALA A 16 -5.34 -3.47 11.65
C ALA A 16 -4.85 -2.99 13.01
N LEU A 17 -5.77 -2.48 13.83
CA LEU A 17 -5.46 -2.00 15.19
C LEU A 17 -5.00 -3.13 16.12
N GLU A 18 -5.58 -4.33 16.00
CA GLU A 18 -5.17 -5.50 16.79
C GLU A 18 -3.73 -5.94 16.48
N LEU A 19 -3.26 -5.70 15.26
CA LEU A 19 -1.88 -5.98 14.84
C LEU A 19 -0.92 -4.82 15.17
N GLY A 20 -1.41 -3.75 15.78
CA GLY A 20 -0.59 -2.60 16.18
C GLY A 20 -0.32 -1.60 15.05
N ASP A 21 -1.09 -1.66 13.97
CA ASP A 21 -0.91 -0.74 12.84
C ASP A 21 -1.42 0.67 13.15
N ASP A 22 -0.79 1.66 12.53
CA ASP A 22 -1.31 3.02 12.47
C ASP A 22 -2.34 3.14 11.35
N VAL A 23 -3.59 3.48 11.70
CA VAL A 23 -4.71 3.50 10.75
C VAL A 23 -5.27 4.90 10.59
N ARG A 24 -5.45 5.34 9.34
CA ARG A 24 -6.19 6.55 8.98
C ARG A 24 -7.28 6.22 7.99
N THR A 25 -8.50 6.70 8.24
CA THR A 25 -9.60 6.54 7.30
C THR A 25 -9.55 7.62 6.22
N PHE A 26 -10.06 7.29 5.03
CA PHE A 26 -10.31 8.27 3.98
C PHE A 26 -11.66 8.01 3.31
N GLN A 27 -12.22 9.06 2.74
CA GLN A 27 -13.43 9.00 1.93
C GLN A 27 -13.38 10.09 0.85
N TYR A 28 -13.77 9.75 -0.36
CA TYR A 28 -13.91 10.68 -1.48
C TYR A 28 -14.91 10.15 -2.51
N ASP A 29 -15.41 11.03 -3.37
CA ASP A 29 -16.31 10.68 -4.46
C ASP A 29 -15.55 10.65 -5.80
N VAL A 30 -15.74 9.58 -6.57
CA VAL A 30 -15.24 9.47 -7.95
C VAL A 30 -16.45 9.30 -8.87
N GLU A 31 -16.72 10.32 -9.68
CA GLU A 31 -17.81 10.28 -10.67
C GLU A 31 -19.18 9.89 -10.06
N GLY A 32 -19.46 10.34 -8.84
CA GLY A 32 -20.68 10.02 -8.10
C GLY A 32 -20.67 8.66 -7.40
N THR A 33 -19.54 7.95 -7.40
CA THR A 33 -19.31 6.74 -6.62
C THR A 33 -18.54 7.08 -5.35
N GLU A 34 -19.17 6.86 -4.20
CA GLU A 34 -18.52 7.01 -2.90
C GLU A 34 -17.47 5.90 -2.70
N VAL A 35 -16.23 6.32 -2.49
CA VAL A 35 -15.09 5.47 -2.17
C VAL A 35 -14.68 5.74 -0.74
N ALA A 36 -14.52 4.68 0.05
CA ALA A 36 -14.05 4.78 1.43
C ALA A 36 -13.03 3.69 1.72
N GLY A 37 -12.13 3.95 2.66
CA GLY A 37 -11.04 3.03 2.89
C GLY A 37 -10.13 3.41 4.04
N LEU A 38 -9.05 2.66 4.15
CA LEU A 38 -8.04 2.78 5.19
C LEU A 38 -6.67 2.99 4.55
N ARG A 39 -5.90 3.87 5.15
CA ARG A 39 -4.45 3.89 5.03
C ARG A 39 -3.88 3.26 6.29
N VAL A 40 -3.10 2.21 6.11
CA VAL A 40 -2.49 1.40 7.16
C VAL A 40 -0.99 1.55 7.01
N ASP A 41 -0.35 2.15 8.00
CA ASP A 41 1.11 2.25 8.07
C ASP A 41 1.59 1.14 9.03
N ARG A 42 2.39 0.18 8.51
CA ARG A 42 2.89 -1.02 9.21
C ARG A 42 4.38 -1.19 8.96
N ASN A 43 5.22 -1.15 9.99
CA ASN A 43 6.67 -1.30 9.88
C ASN A 43 7.26 -0.42 8.75
N ASP A 44 6.91 0.87 8.76
CA ASP A 44 7.28 1.87 7.73
C ASP A 44 6.76 1.58 6.31
N ASN A 45 5.92 0.57 6.13
CA ASN A 45 5.26 0.26 4.87
C ASN A 45 3.84 0.81 4.88
N ARG A 46 3.49 1.50 3.80
CA ARG A 46 2.15 2.06 3.62
C ARG A 46 1.31 1.16 2.73
N VAL A 47 0.20 0.69 3.28
CA VAL A 47 -0.81 -0.09 2.57
C VAL A 47 -2.12 0.70 2.54
N ARG A 48 -2.76 0.70 1.38
CA ARG A 48 -4.04 1.34 1.16
C ARG A 48 -5.11 0.28 0.92
N LEU A 49 -6.18 0.33 1.68
CA LEU A 49 -7.36 -0.49 1.49
C LEU A 49 -8.48 0.38 0.95
N THR A 50 -8.98 0.07 -0.24
CA THR A 50 -10.01 0.85 -0.92
C THR A 50 -11.24 -0.01 -1.14
N GLY A 51 -12.37 0.41 -0.58
CA GLY A 51 -13.66 -0.23 -0.76
C GLY A 51 -14.63 0.66 -1.52
N PHE A 52 -15.47 0.04 -2.34
CA PHE A 52 -16.61 0.68 -3.00
C PHE A 52 -17.88 0.16 -2.35
N ARG A 53 -18.86 1.03 -2.08
CA ARG A 53 -20.13 0.61 -1.47
C ARG A 53 -20.90 -0.46 -2.25
N GLY A 54 -20.66 -0.57 -3.55
CA GLY A 54 -21.25 -1.59 -4.42
C GLY A 54 -20.44 -2.88 -4.54
N ASP A 55 -19.22 -2.92 -4.01
CA ASP A 55 -18.32 -4.09 -4.08
C ASP A 55 -18.32 -4.83 -2.73
N ARG A 56 -18.23 -6.16 -2.79
CA ARG A 56 -18.10 -7.04 -1.62
C ARG A 56 -16.65 -7.43 -1.38
N SER A 57 -15.74 -6.52 -1.68
CA SER A 57 -14.30 -6.68 -1.47
C SER A 57 -13.63 -5.34 -1.26
N PHE A 58 -12.42 -5.37 -0.72
CA PHE A 58 -11.54 -4.22 -0.61
C PHE A 58 -10.29 -4.49 -1.45
N LEU A 59 -9.93 -3.54 -2.30
CA LEU A 59 -8.63 -3.54 -2.98
C LEU A 59 -7.56 -3.18 -1.96
N VAL A 60 -6.55 -4.03 -1.81
CA VAL A 60 -5.38 -3.77 -0.96
C VAL A 60 -4.22 -3.42 -1.86
N GLU A 61 -3.59 -2.28 -1.63
CA GLU A 61 -2.49 -1.78 -2.43
C GLU A 61 -1.29 -1.43 -1.54
N TYR A 62 -0.15 -2.05 -1.76
CA TYR A 62 1.12 -1.45 -1.37
C TYR A 62 1.51 -0.42 -2.43
N VAL A 63 1.72 0.83 -2.03
CA VAL A 63 1.96 1.94 -2.96
C VAL A 63 3.34 2.53 -2.72
N PHE A 64 4.20 2.42 -3.72
CA PHE A 64 5.46 3.14 -3.79
C PHE A 64 5.32 4.27 -4.80
N ARG A 65 5.58 5.50 -4.36
CA ARG A 65 5.58 6.68 -5.22
C ARG A 65 6.91 7.39 -5.15
N VAL A 66 7.50 7.64 -6.31
CA VAL A 66 8.76 8.38 -6.40
C VAL A 66 8.56 9.81 -5.87
N SER A 67 7.43 10.45 -6.20
CA SER A 67 7.07 11.78 -5.71
C SER A 67 6.93 11.89 -4.20
N ASP A 68 6.64 10.80 -3.47
CA ASP A 68 6.56 10.82 -2.01
C ASP A 68 7.95 10.99 -1.35
N HIS A 69 9.03 10.78 -2.12
CA HIS A 69 10.41 10.75 -1.65
C HIS A 69 11.29 11.88 -2.22
N LEU A 70 10.74 12.77 -3.05
CA LEU A 70 11.50 13.83 -3.71
C LEU A 70 10.94 15.21 -3.38
N ASP A 71 11.80 16.09 -2.86
CA ASP A 71 11.51 17.52 -2.75
C ASP A 71 11.41 18.15 -4.15
N GLY A 72 10.19 18.24 -4.68
CA GLY A 72 9.91 18.71 -6.05
C GLY A 72 9.22 17.68 -6.95
N GLY A 73 9.00 16.46 -6.45
CA GLY A 73 8.33 15.39 -7.20
C GLY A 73 9.16 14.84 -8.37
N VAL A 74 8.51 14.03 -9.20
CA VAL A 74 9.13 13.33 -10.35
C VAL A 74 9.72 14.31 -11.40
N GLU A 75 9.24 15.55 -11.44
CA GLU A 75 9.74 16.57 -12.38
C GLU A 75 11.18 17.00 -12.08
N ALA A 76 11.64 16.81 -10.84
CA ALA A 76 13.00 17.13 -10.42
C ALA A 76 14.06 16.15 -10.95
N LEU A 77 13.63 14.97 -11.43
CA LEU A 77 14.54 13.98 -12.00
C LEU A 77 14.68 14.14 -13.51
N ASP A 78 15.89 13.86 -14.00
CA ASP A 78 16.14 13.68 -15.42
C ASP A 78 15.51 12.36 -15.93
N GLU A 79 15.25 12.31 -17.22
CA GLU A 79 14.57 11.18 -17.87
C GLU A 79 15.40 9.88 -17.78
N GLU A 80 16.73 9.96 -17.88
CA GLU A 80 17.61 8.80 -17.80
C GLU A 80 17.56 8.13 -16.43
N THR A 81 17.55 8.92 -15.35
CA THR A 81 17.40 8.39 -13.98
C THR A 81 16.03 7.75 -13.75
N LEU A 82 14.96 8.37 -14.25
CA LEU A 82 13.61 7.79 -14.16
C LEU A 82 13.48 6.50 -14.96
N ASP A 83 14.07 6.43 -16.14
CA ASP A 83 14.05 5.25 -16.99
C ASP A 83 14.81 4.09 -16.34
N ARG A 84 16.01 4.32 -15.79
CA ARG A 84 16.75 3.29 -15.03
C ARG A 84 15.96 2.76 -13.85
N ALA A 85 15.38 3.63 -13.03
CA ALA A 85 14.58 3.22 -11.89
C ALA A 85 13.32 2.45 -12.29
N HIS A 86 12.68 2.85 -13.39
CA HIS A 86 11.55 2.13 -13.96
C HIS A 86 11.96 0.74 -14.47
N GLU A 87 13.10 0.62 -15.16
CA GLU A 87 13.63 -0.65 -15.67
C GLU A 87 13.97 -1.62 -14.52
N ALA A 88 14.70 -1.17 -13.50
CA ALA A 88 15.06 -1.99 -12.35
C ALA A 88 13.82 -2.49 -11.59
N ALA A 89 12.84 -1.61 -11.39
CA ALA A 89 11.57 -2.00 -10.78
C ALA A 89 10.80 -2.99 -11.67
N ALA A 90 10.75 -2.79 -12.98
CA ALA A 90 10.10 -3.71 -13.90
C ALA A 90 10.76 -5.11 -13.89
N GLU A 91 12.07 -5.19 -13.75
CA GLU A 91 12.78 -6.45 -13.56
C GLU A 91 12.34 -7.15 -12.26
N ALA A 92 12.30 -6.42 -11.14
CA ALA A 92 11.80 -6.96 -9.87
C ALA A 92 10.31 -7.38 -9.92
N VAL A 93 9.50 -6.74 -10.79
CA VAL A 93 8.11 -7.14 -11.04
C VAL A 93 8.03 -8.51 -11.72
N HIS A 94 8.98 -8.86 -12.60
CA HIS A 94 8.95 -10.14 -13.30
C HIS A 94 9.09 -11.35 -12.37
N ASP A 95 9.69 -11.17 -11.20
CA ASP A 95 9.91 -12.21 -10.21
C ASP A 95 8.77 -12.36 -9.18
N THR A 96 7.69 -11.58 -9.32
CA THR A 96 6.53 -11.64 -8.42
C THR A 96 5.26 -12.08 -9.13
N ASP A 97 4.48 -12.95 -8.48
CA ASP A 97 3.17 -13.40 -8.93
C ASP A 97 2.04 -12.39 -8.62
N ALA A 98 2.38 -11.21 -8.06
CA ALA A 98 1.41 -10.21 -7.65
C ALA A 98 0.89 -9.35 -8.82
N SER A 99 -0.34 -8.85 -8.70
CA SER A 99 -0.89 -7.87 -9.64
C SER A 99 -0.22 -6.51 -9.42
N ILE A 100 0.42 -5.95 -10.43
CA ILE A 100 1.14 -4.68 -10.31
C ILE A 100 0.61 -3.66 -11.32
N ARG A 101 0.35 -2.45 -10.81
CA ARG A 101 -0.11 -1.31 -11.58
C ARG A 101 0.94 -0.21 -11.59
N ARG A 102 1.35 0.23 -12.79
CA ARG A 102 2.21 1.39 -12.97
C ARG A 102 1.48 2.67 -12.54
N LEU A 103 2.17 3.55 -11.82
CA LEU A 103 1.70 4.87 -11.45
C LEU A 103 2.40 5.93 -12.29
N THR A 104 1.66 6.97 -12.66
CA THR A 104 2.18 8.12 -13.38
C THR A 104 1.80 9.42 -12.67
N ALA A 105 2.65 10.43 -12.82
CA ALA A 105 2.43 11.81 -12.39
C ALA A 105 2.40 12.73 -13.63
N GLY A 106 1.58 13.79 -13.58
CA GLY A 106 1.40 14.74 -14.68
C GLY A 106 0.04 14.63 -15.37
N ASP A 107 -0.33 15.64 -16.15
CA ASP A 107 -1.56 15.70 -16.92
C ASP A 107 -1.30 15.33 -18.39
N GLY A 108 -2.09 14.38 -18.92
CA GLY A 108 -2.25 14.12 -20.36
C GLY A 108 -0.97 13.97 -21.19
N GLU A 109 -0.40 15.10 -21.62
CA GLU A 109 0.73 15.24 -22.54
C GLU A 109 2.11 15.16 -21.86
N GLY A 110 2.19 15.20 -20.52
CA GLY A 110 3.44 15.20 -19.74
C GLY A 110 3.59 14.07 -18.72
N GLN A 111 2.86 12.96 -18.87
CA GLN A 111 2.87 11.88 -17.88
C GLN A 111 4.25 11.22 -17.74
N ARG A 112 4.82 11.32 -16.55
CA ARG A 112 6.06 10.64 -16.14
C ARG A 112 5.75 9.49 -15.20
N TRP A 113 6.63 8.49 -15.16
CA TRP A 113 6.50 7.39 -14.22
C TRP A 113 6.70 7.89 -12.78
N ASP A 114 5.81 7.44 -11.88
CA ASP A 114 5.77 7.86 -10.47
C ASP A 114 5.68 6.66 -9.53
N GLY A 115 6.16 5.48 -9.94
CA GLY A 115 6.17 4.29 -9.10
C GLY A 115 5.14 3.23 -9.47
N TYR A 116 4.74 2.44 -8.47
CA TYR A 116 3.90 1.26 -8.64
C TYR A 116 2.94 1.05 -7.48
N ALA A 117 1.82 0.39 -7.77
CA ALA A 117 0.93 -0.18 -6.78
C ALA A 117 0.90 -1.70 -6.95
N VAL A 118 1.29 -2.44 -5.91
CA VAL A 118 1.12 -3.89 -5.84
C VAL A 118 -0.21 -4.20 -5.18
N GLN A 119 -1.03 -5.01 -5.82
CA GLN A 119 -2.45 -5.12 -5.55
C GLN A 119 -2.88 -6.54 -5.21
N ASP A 120 -3.80 -6.66 -4.26
CA ASP A 120 -4.55 -7.87 -3.95
C ASP A 120 -5.97 -7.50 -3.46
N ARG A 121 -6.79 -8.49 -3.08
CA ARG A 121 -8.15 -8.28 -2.59
C ARG A 121 -8.38 -8.91 -1.22
N LEU A 122 -9.12 -8.19 -0.39
CA LEU A 122 -9.74 -8.72 0.83
C LEU A 122 -11.23 -8.93 0.60
N TYR A 123 -11.74 -10.03 1.16
CA TYR A 123 -13.15 -10.41 1.05
C TYR A 123 -13.81 -10.44 2.43
N PRO A 124 -14.01 -9.29 3.09
CA PRO A 124 -14.49 -9.24 4.48
C PRO A 124 -15.94 -9.71 4.68
N PHE A 125 -16.64 -9.96 3.58
CA PHE A 125 -18.00 -10.44 3.58
C PHE A 125 -18.09 -11.98 3.54
N ASP A 126 -16.95 -12.65 3.37
CA ASP A 126 -16.88 -14.10 3.36
C ASP A 126 -16.93 -14.64 4.79
N ALA A 127 -17.67 -15.72 5.00
CA ALA A 127 -17.90 -16.28 6.35
C ALA A 127 -16.62 -16.76 7.05
N GLY A 128 -15.54 -16.99 6.31
CA GLY A 128 -14.23 -17.38 6.83
C GLY A 128 -13.26 -16.21 7.03
N PHE A 129 -13.66 -14.98 6.68
CA PHE A 129 -12.78 -13.83 6.82
C PHE A 129 -12.45 -13.58 8.29
N GLY A 130 -11.16 -13.38 8.56
CA GLY A 130 -10.66 -13.18 9.90
C GLY A 130 -9.33 -12.45 9.93
N LEU A 131 -8.84 -12.20 11.14
CA LEU A 131 -7.56 -11.53 11.40
C LEU A 131 -6.40 -12.15 10.59
N ARG A 132 -6.39 -13.48 10.48
CA ARG A 132 -5.37 -14.21 9.74
C ARG A 132 -5.37 -13.86 8.24
N GLU A 133 -6.52 -13.95 7.59
CA GLU A 133 -6.68 -13.63 6.17
C GLU A 133 -6.24 -12.18 5.91
N TYR A 134 -6.72 -11.24 6.73
CA TYR A 134 -6.31 -9.85 6.68
C TYR A 134 -4.78 -9.70 6.75
N ASN A 135 -4.16 -10.33 7.74
CA ASN A 135 -2.72 -10.24 7.95
C ASN A 135 -1.92 -10.86 6.79
N GLU A 136 -2.34 -12.02 6.28
CA GLU A 136 -1.68 -12.71 5.19
C GLU A 136 -1.75 -11.89 3.89
N THR A 137 -2.89 -11.29 3.56
CA THR A 137 -3.02 -10.41 2.37
C THR A 137 -2.16 -9.15 2.51
N VAL A 138 -2.19 -8.46 3.65
CA VAL A 138 -1.36 -7.26 3.87
C VAL A 138 0.12 -7.60 3.79
N LYS A 139 0.56 -8.69 4.42
CA LYS A 139 1.95 -9.17 4.31
C LYS A 139 2.30 -9.57 2.88
N GLY A 140 1.37 -10.17 2.15
CA GLY A 140 1.55 -10.55 0.75
C GLY A 140 1.87 -9.36 -0.14
N VAL A 141 1.04 -8.30 -0.11
CA VAL A 141 1.28 -7.10 -0.92
C VAL A 141 2.56 -6.37 -0.52
N VAL A 142 2.89 -6.32 0.78
CA VAL A 142 4.15 -5.70 1.25
C VAL A 142 5.35 -6.53 0.80
N ARG A 143 5.33 -7.86 0.97
CA ARG A 143 6.42 -8.75 0.57
C ARG A 143 6.70 -8.68 -0.93
N ALA A 144 5.65 -8.55 -1.74
CA ALA A 144 5.78 -8.38 -3.19
C ALA A 144 6.21 -6.95 -3.58
N GLY A 145 5.77 -5.94 -2.84
CA GLY A 145 6.05 -4.53 -3.15
C GLY A 145 7.43 -4.03 -2.72
N VAL A 146 7.95 -4.49 -1.58
CA VAL A 146 9.24 -4.04 -1.03
C VAL A 146 10.40 -4.27 -2.00
N PRO A 147 10.58 -5.45 -2.64
CA PRO A 147 11.66 -5.64 -3.62
C PRO A 147 11.56 -4.69 -4.82
N VAL A 148 10.35 -4.45 -5.32
CA VAL A 148 10.10 -3.54 -6.46
C VAL A 148 10.43 -2.10 -6.08
N ALA A 149 9.95 -1.65 -4.92
CA ALA A 149 10.24 -0.32 -4.39
C ALA A 149 11.74 -0.12 -4.12
N ARG A 150 12.40 -1.15 -3.59
CA ARG A 150 13.84 -1.13 -3.35
C ARG A 150 14.65 -1.05 -4.64
N ALA A 151 14.33 -1.85 -5.65
CA ALA A 151 15.01 -1.80 -6.95
C ALA A 151 14.87 -0.42 -7.61
N ALA A 152 13.66 0.18 -7.55
CA ALA A 152 13.48 1.57 -7.97
C ALA A 152 14.34 2.53 -7.14
N ALA A 153 14.28 2.46 -5.81
CA ALA A 153 14.97 3.38 -4.91
C ALA A 153 16.49 3.33 -5.07
N GLU A 154 17.06 2.16 -5.32
CA GLU A 154 18.51 1.98 -5.54
C GLU A 154 18.99 2.72 -6.81
N GLU A 155 18.20 2.77 -7.88
CA GLU A 155 18.55 3.53 -9.09
C GLU A 155 18.33 5.04 -8.94
N LEU A 156 17.44 5.40 -8.01
CA LEU A 156 17.13 6.78 -7.62
C LEU A 156 18.18 7.37 -6.66
N ASP A 157 19.38 6.77 -6.55
CA ASP A 157 20.59 7.06 -5.73
C ASP A 157 21.03 8.54 -5.60
N ALA A 158 20.24 9.49 -6.09
CA ALA A 158 20.33 10.93 -5.88
C ALA A 158 19.56 11.46 -4.65
N VAL A 159 18.69 10.69 -3.97
CA VAL A 159 17.92 11.19 -2.80
C VAL A 159 17.83 10.17 -1.65
N SER A 160 18.57 10.48 -0.57
CA SER A 160 18.57 10.00 0.84
C SER A 160 18.34 8.52 1.21
N GLU A 161 19.04 8.05 2.25
CA GLU A 161 18.88 6.74 2.91
C GLU A 161 17.44 6.47 3.46
N ASP A 162 16.57 7.48 3.48
CA ASP A 162 15.20 7.40 4.03
C ASP A 162 14.17 6.78 3.07
N VAL A 163 14.57 6.37 1.85
CA VAL A 163 13.66 5.90 0.79
C VAL A 163 13.44 4.38 0.83
N VAL A 164 14.28 3.62 1.53
CA VAL A 164 14.18 2.15 1.53
C VAL A 164 13.03 1.69 2.44
N PRO A 165 11.98 1.07 1.90
CA PRO A 165 10.89 0.55 2.73
C PRO A 165 11.37 -0.58 3.63
N GLY A 166 10.89 -0.60 4.87
CA GLY A 166 11.22 -1.63 5.84
C GLY A 166 10.82 -3.03 5.35
N THR A 167 11.61 -4.05 5.63
CA THR A 167 11.22 -5.44 5.34
C THR A 167 10.06 -5.87 6.24
N ALA A 168 9.06 -6.56 5.68
CA ALA A 168 7.91 -7.09 6.42
C ALA A 168 8.28 -8.10 7.55
N GLU A 169 9.54 -8.50 7.62
CA GLU A 169 10.12 -9.46 8.57
C GLU A 169 10.67 -8.82 9.85
N SER A 170 10.44 -7.52 10.09
CA SER A 170 10.63 -6.95 11.43
C SER A 170 9.56 -7.51 12.37
N GLU A 171 9.76 -8.74 12.83
CA GLU A 171 9.04 -9.39 13.92
C GLU A 171 9.41 -8.71 15.25
N GLU A 172 9.03 -7.44 15.44
CA GLU A 172 8.73 -7.00 16.80
C GLU A 172 7.36 -7.61 17.13
N GLU A 173 7.38 -8.72 17.90
CA GLU A 173 6.18 -9.30 18.48
C GLU A 173 5.28 -8.16 19.02
N PRO A 174 3.96 -8.18 18.75
CA PRO A 174 3.07 -7.16 19.27
C PRO A 174 3.25 -7.09 20.77
N ARG A 175 3.70 -5.94 21.28
CA ARG A 175 3.89 -5.74 22.71
C ARG A 175 2.55 -5.99 23.37
N ARG A 176 2.42 -7.16 24.02
CA ARG A 176 1.28 -7.48 24.88
C ARG A 176 1.11 -6.30 25.81
N ILE A 177 0.01 -5.57 25.62
CA ILE A 177 -0.48 -4.67 26.67
C ILE A 177 -0.96 -5.60 27.77
N ASP A 178 -0.06 -5.93 28.69
CA ASP A 178 -0.45 -6.52 29.97
C ASP A 178 -1.34 -5.49 30.66
N ARG A 179 -2.65 -5.72 30.59
CA ARG A 179 -3.62 -5.02 31.42
C ARG A 179 -3.29 -5.34 32.87
N MET A 180 -2.50 -4.47 33.49
CA MET A 180 -2.37 -4.41 34.94
C MET A 180 -3.63 -3.71 35.46
N TYR A 181 -4.63 -4.50 35.84
CA TYR A 181 -5.66 -4.03 36.76
C TYR A 181 -5.06 -4.04 38.16
N GLU A 182 -4.87 -2.87 38.74
CA GLU A 182 -4.87 -2.65 40.19
C GLU A 182 -6.00 -1.69 40.55
#